data_AF-A0A316MMG7-F1
#
_entry.id   AF-A0A316MMG7-F1
#
_cell.length_a   1.000
_cell.length_b   1.000
_cell.length_c   1.000
_cell.angle_alpha   90.00
_cell.angle_beta   90.00
_cell.angle_gamma   90.00
#
_symmetry.space_group_name_H-M   'P 1'
#
loop_
_entity.id
_entity.type
_entity.pdbx_description
1 polymer ?
#
loop_
_entity_poly.entity_id
_entity_poly.type
_entity_poly.pdbx_seq_one_letter_code
_entity_poly.pdbx_strand_id
1 'polypeptide(L)'
;MGAKSVIFVPSERRLAMKLTDKRFWKFEAMMLLCGVILLCQMLVILLCNGAEFESCNGAVLILLFPVLCLYFAISGIPTWLVYKVNSWLKLAGYLYIFSALLLIVPLLIFLYDWNPVTANIRPENIPADEGKYITDNEFIITICAVWTALLIIPVMITSYLTKRWIVNTKITDN
;
A
#
# COMPACT_ATOMS: atom_id res chain seq x y z
N MET A 1 -6.70 -63.11 6.63
CA MET A 1 -5.58 -62.38 5.99
C MET A 1 -6.17 -61.13 5.38
N GLY A 2 -6.07 -59.97 6.02
CA GLY A 2 -5.05 -58.93 5.72
C GLY A 2 -5.66 -57.95 4.69
N ALA A 3 -5.70 -56.63 4.85
CA ALA A 3 -4.91 -55.71 5.65
C ALA A 3 -5.71 -54.43 5.99
N LYS A 4 -5.35 -53.79 7.10
CA LYS A 4 -5.86 -52.50 7.55
C LYS A 4 -5.39 -51.37 6.61
N SER A 5 -6.31 -50.62 6.01
CA SER A 5 -6.01 -49.29 5.44
C SER A 5 -6.49 -48.21 6.39
N VAL A 6 -5.69 -47.95 7.43
CA VAL A 6 -5.88 -46.77 8.28
C VAL A 6 -5.27 -45.57 7.54
N ILE A 7 -6.11 -44.79 6.86
CA ILE A 7 -5.72 -43.49 6.31
C ILE A 7 -5.75 -42.50 7.48
N PHE A 8 -4.64 -42.41 8.22
CA PHE A 8 -4.44 -41.40 9.25
C PHE A 8 -3.79 -40.16 8.65
N VAL A 9 -4.56 -39.28 7.99
CA VAL A 9 -4.10 -37.90 7.72
C VAL A 9 -5.23 -36.85 7.83
N PRO A 10 -5.75 -36.53 9.03
CA PRO A 10 -6.56 -35.31 9.25
C PRO A 10 -5.91 -34.27 10.19
N SER A 11 -4.79 -34.61 10.85
CA SER A 11 -4.14 -33.75 11.86
C SER A 11 -3.24 -32.67 11.24
N GLU A 12 -2.39 -33.04 10.29
CA GLU A 12 -1.43 -32.08 9.68
C GLU A 12 -2.11 -30.98 8.86
N ARG A 13 -3.17 -31.28 8.10
CA ARG A 13 -3.91 -30.24 7.34
C ARG A 13 -4.61 -29.24 8.26
N ARG A 14 -5.08 -29.68 9.42
CA ARG A 14 -5.78 -28.82 10.39
C ARG A 14 -4.79 -27.92 11.15
N LEU A 15 -3.60 -28.42 11.44
CA LEU A 15 -2.49 -27.65 11.99
C LEU A 15 -1.90 -26.66 10.98
N ALA A 16 -1.74 -27.08 9.71
CA ALA A 16 -1.31 -26.22 8.62
C ALA A 16 -2.27 -25.03 8.40
N MET A 17 -3.59 -25.28 8.44
CA MET A 17 -4.62 -24.22 8.35
C MET A 17 -4.45 -23.21 9.50
N LYS A 18 -4.38 -23.70 10.75
CA LYS A 18 -4.21 -22.86 11.95
C LYS A 18 -2.93 -22.02 11.97
N LEU A 19 -1.82 -22.53 11.42
CA LEU A 19 -0.55 -21.82 11.33
C LEU A 19 -0.56 -20.74 10.24
N THR A 20 -1.26 -21.01 9.13
CA THR A 20 -1.41 -20.05 8.02
C THR A 20 -2.25 -18.86 8.45
N ASP A 21 -3.34 -19.10 9.19
CA ASP A 21 -4.21 -18.04 9.72
C ASP A 21 -3.46 -17.11 10.69
N LYS A 22 -2.68 -17.64 11.64
CA LYS A 22 -1.92 -16.81 12.58
C LYS A 22 -0.84 -15.96 11.92
N ARG A 23 -0.18 -16.48 10.88
CA ARG A 23 0.86 -15.72 10.15
C ARG A 23 0.23 -14.67 9.24
N PHE A 24 -0.89 -14.99 8.62
CA PHE A 24 -1.68 -14.06 7.83
C PHE A 24 -2.16 -12.88 8.68
N TRP A 25 -2.74 -13.13 9.85
CA TRP A 25 -3.17 -12.06 10.77
C TRP A 25 -2.03 -11.14 11.21
N LYS A 26 -0.82 -11.69 11.45
CA LYS A 26 0.37 -10.87 11.76
C LYS A 26 0.80 -10.01 10.58
N PHE A 27 0.71 -10.56 9.37
CA PHE A 27 0.99 -9.82 8.15
C PHE A 27 -0.05 -8.72 7.90
N GLU A 28 -1.33 -9.02 8.06
CA GLU A 28 -2.43 -8.06 7.94
C GLU A 28 -2.29 -6.91 8.95
N ALA A 29 -1.91 -7.20 10.20
CA ALA A 29 -1.59 -6.16 11.19
C ALA A 29 -0.42 -5.25 10.73
N MET A 30 0.60 -5.82 10.08
CA MET A 30 1.70 -5.03 9.49
C MET A 30 1.24 -4.18 8.30
N MET A 31 0.27 -4.66 7.52
CA MET A 31 -0.35 -3.89 6.44
C MET A 31 -1.16 -2.70 6.96
N LEU A 32 -1.91 -2.88 8.05
CA LEU A 32 -2.61 -1.79 8.73
C LEU A 32 -1.61 -0.76 9.27
N LEU A 33 -0.51 -1.23 9.86
CA LEU A 33 0.58 -0.37 10.33
C LEU A 33 1.23 0.42 9.18
N CYS A 34 1.28 -0.13 7.97
CA CYS A 34 1.72 0.58 6.77
C CYS A 34 0.81 1.78 6.45
N GLY A 35 -0.51 1.61 6.55
CA GLY A 35 -1.48 2.68 6.41
C GLY A 35 -1.34 3.77 7.48
N VAL A 36 -1.10 3.36 8.74
CA VAL A 36 -0.85 4.28 9.85
C VAL A 36 0.40 5.12 9.61
N ILE A 37 1.52 4.48 9.21
CA ILE A 37 2.79 5.20 8.92
C ILE A 37 2.59 6.20 7.78
N LEU A 38 1.91 5.82 6.70
CA LEU A 38 1.64 6.72 5.59
C LEU A 38 0.78 7.92 6.03
N LEU A 39 -0.24 7.69 6.86
CA LEU A 39 -1.04 8.78 7.44
C LEU A 39 -0.18 9.71 8.29
N CYS A 40 0.67 9.16 9.17
CA CYS A 40 1.59 9.95 9.98
C CYS A 40 2.56 10.77 9.10
N GLN A 41 3.07 10.19 8.01
CA GLN A 41 3.95 10.87 7.07
C GLN A 41 3.24 12.05 6.39
N MET A 42 1.99 11.84 5.94
CA MET A 42 1.18 12.91 5.35
C MET A 42 0.87 14.02 6.35
N LEU A 43 0.58 13.66 7.61
CA LEU A 43 0.39 14.61 8.70
C LEU A 43 1.61 15.48 8.95
N VAL A 44 2.80 14.87 8.98
CA VAL A 44 4.06 15.61 9.17
C VAL A 44 4.30 16.58 8.01
N ILE A 45 4.08 16.15 6.77
CA ILE A 45 4.22 17.04 5.60
C ILE A 45 3.25 18.22 5.69
N LEU A 46 2.00 17.96 6.09
CA LEU A 46 0.97 18.99 6.22
C LEU A 46 1.31 20.01 7.33
N LEU A 47 1.81 19.53 8.48
CA LEU A 47 2.31 20.36 9.57
C LEU A 47 3.50 21.23 9.15
N CYS A 48 4.47 20.65 8.42
CA CYS A 48 5.64 21.37 7.93
C CYS A 48 5.28 22.48 6.93
N ASN A 49 4.18 22.32 6.19
CA ASN A 49 3.69 23.31 5.23
C ASN A 49 2.83 24.41 5.87
N GLY A 50 2.70 24.44 7.21
CA GLY A 50 1.97 25.48 7.93
C GLY A 50 0.46 25.42 7.77
N ALA A 51 -0.10 24.28 7.37
CA ALA A 51 -1.54 24.13 7.24
C ALA A 51 -2.22 24.17 8.61
N GLU A 52 -3.16 25.10 8.78
CA GLU A 52 -4.00 25.18 9.96
C GLU A 52 -5.03 24.04 9.91
N PHE A 53 -5.14 23.28 11.00
CA PHE A 53 -6.15 22.22 11.13
C PHE A 53 -7.48 22.87 11.50
N GLU A 54 -8.16 23.46 10.52
CA GLU A 54 -9.58 23.78 10.68
C GLU A 54 -10.38 22.50 10.94
N SER A 55 -11.44 22.60 11.73
CA SER A 55 -12.24 21.46 12.21
C SER A 55 -12.81 20.58 11.08
N CYS A 56 -12.97 21.14 9.86
CA CYS A 56 -13.36 20.41 8.65
C CYS A 56 -12.23 19.50 8.11
N ASN A 57 -10.97 19.93 8.24
CA ASN A 57 -9.79 19.17 7.80
C ASN A 57 -9.55 17.92 8.69
N GLY A 58 -9.93 18.00 9.97
CA GLY A 58 -9.91 16.86 10.87
C GLY A 58 -10.84 15.71 10.43
N ALA A 59 -12.02 16.03 9.89
CA ALA A 59 -12.96 15.03 9.38
C ALA A 59 -12.41 14.29 8.15
N VAL A 60 -11.75 15.02 7.24
CA VAL A 60 -11.06 14.44 6.08
C VAL A 60 -9.98 13.48 6.54
N LEU A 61 -9.21 13.84 7.57
CA LEU A 61 -8.16 13.00 8.13
C LEU A 61 -8.70 11.71 8.78
N ILE A 62 -9.82 11.82 9.52
CA ILE A 62 -10.51 10.69 10.14
C ILE A 62 -11.03 9.73 9.06
N LEU A 63 -11.50 10.25 7.92
CA LEU A 63 -11.99 9.42 6.81
C LEU A 63 -10.85 8.83 5.97
N LEU A 64 -9.72 9.53 5.85
CA LEU A 64 -8.53 9.02 5.17
C LEU A 64 -7.92 7.82 5.91
N PHE A 65 -7.96 7.79 7.24
CA PHE A 65 -7.42 6.70 8.03
C PHE A 65 -7.94 5.29 7.64
N PRO A 66 -9.26 5.01 7.67
CA PRO A 66 -9.78 3.72 7.27
C PRO A 66 -9.55 3.45 5.78
N VAL A 67 -9.60 4.48 4.92
CA VAL A 67 -9.34 4.32 3.47
C VAL A 67 -7.92 3.85 3.21
N LEU A 68 -6.91 4.47 3.83
CA LEU A 68 -5.51 4.07 3.69
C LEU A 68 -5.25 2.67 4.26
N CYS A 69 -5.86 2.34 5.40
CA CYS A 69 -5.79 0.99 5.98
C CYS A 69 -6.36 -0.07 5.01
N LEU A 70 -7.53 0.18 4.44
CA LEU A 70 -8.16 -0.73 3.47
C LEU A 70 -7.33 -0.84 2.18
N TYR A 71 -6.79 0.27 1.70
CA TYR A 71 -5.89 0.30 0.54
C TYR A 71 -4.68 -0.62 0.71
N PHE A 72 -4.03 -0.56 1.89
CA PHE A 72 -2.91 -1.46 2.20
C PHE A 72 -3.34 -2.90 2.48
N ALA A 73 -4.51 -3.12 3.07
CA ALA A 73 -5.06 -4.46 3.23
C ALA A 73 -5.30 -5.13 1.87
N ILE A 74 -5.93 -4.43 0.92
CA ILE A 74 -6.23 -4.93 -0.42
C ILE A 74 -4.93 -5.21 -1.20
N SER A 75 -3.96 -4.31 -1.17
CA SER A 75 -2.65 -4.52 -1.82
C SER A 75 -1.78 -5.58 -1.12
N GLY A 76 -2.00 -5.81 0.18
CA GLY A 76 -1.36 -6.87 0.95
C GLY A 76 -1.79 -8.28 0.53
N ILE A 77 -3.04 -8.49 0.12
CA ILE A 77 -3.55 -9.81 -0.29
C ILE A 77 -2.74 -10.42 -1.47
N PRO A 78 -2.58 -9.75 -2.63
CA PRO A 78 -1.78 -10.29 -3.72
C PRO A 78 -0.29 -10.37 -3.35
N THR A 79 0.20 -9.43 -2.53
CA THR A 79 1.58 -9.46 -2.02
C THR A 79 1.84 -10.74 -1.23
N TRP A 80 0.95 -11.12 -0.31
CA TRP A 80 1.07 -12.34 0.48
C TRP A 80 1.03 -13.59 -0.39
N LEU A 81 0.15 -13.62 -1.39
CA LEU A 81 0.01 -14.75 -2.31
C LEU A 81 1.31 -15.02 -3.11
N VAL A 82 1.98 -13.95 -3.53
CA VAL A 82 3.23 -14.02 -4.30
C VAL A 82 4.45 -14.19 -3.40
N TYR A 83 4.39 -13.71 -2.16
CA TYR A 83 5.49 -13.75 -1.20
C TYR A 83 5.72 -15.15 -0.62
N LYS A 84 6.51 -15.96 -1.36
CA LYS A 84 7.00 -17.28 -0.90
C LYS A 84 8.47 -17.26 -0.44
N VAL A 85 9.15 -16.13 -0.59
CA VAL A 85 10.61 -16.01 -0.41
C VAL A 85 10.92 -15.28 0.88
N ASN A 86 11.83 -15.79 1.73
CA ASN A 86 12.18 -15.18 3.03
C ASN A 86 13.03 -13.89 2.95
N SER A 87 12.84 -13.06 1.92
CA SER A 87 13.59 -11.81 1.71
C SER A 87 12.67 -10.61 1.88
N TRP A 88 12.97 -9.77 2.87
CA TRP A 88 12.23 -8.54 3.15
C TRP A 88 12.29 -7.52 2.02
N LEU A 89 13.38 -7.48 1.24
CA LEU A 89 13.48 -6.60 0.08
C LEU A 89 12.51 -7.02 -1.04
N LYS A 90 12.32 -8.34 -1.23
CA LYS A 90 11.32 -8.83 -2.18
C LYS A 90 9.91 -8.52 -1.72
N LEU A 91 9.64 -8.64 -0.41
CA LEU A 91 8.35 -8.24 0.17
C LEU A 91 8.07 -6.76 -0.11
N ALA A 92 9.04 -5.89 0.18
CA ALA A 92 8.93 -4.46 -0.06
C ALA A 92 8.68 -4.18 -1.54
N GLY A 93 9.43 -4.82 -2.45
CA GLY A 93 9.25 -4.65 -3.89
C GLY A 93 7.85 -5.05 -4.37
N TYR A 94 7.36 -6.22 -3.97
CA TYR A 94 6.01 -6.65 -4.36
C TYR A 94 4.93 -5.73 -3.81
N LEU A 95 5.04 -5.38 -2.52
CA LEU A 95 4.07 -4.51 -1.89
C LEU A 95 4.03 -3.14 -2.57
N TYR A 96 5.20 -2.56 -2.83
CA TYR A 96 5.34 -1.30 -3.56
C TYR A 96 4.66 -1.34 -4.93
N ILE A 97 4.92 -2.39 -5.73
CA ILE A 97 4.36 -2.54 -7.07
C ILE A 97 2.84 -2.66 -7.00
N PHE A 98 2.30 -3.53 -6.12
CA PHE A 98 0.85 -3.71 -6.01
C PHE A 98 0.16 -2.46 -5.51
N SER A 99 0.71 -1.77 -4.51
CA SER A 99 0.18 -0.49 -4.04
C SER A 99 0.23 0.57 -5.15
N ALA A 100 1.38 0.78 -5.80
CA ALA A 100 1.51 1.77 -6.87
C ALA A 100 0.53 1.52 -8.02
N LEU A 101 0.42 0.27 -8.49
CA LEU A 101 -0.51 -0.11 -9.55
C LEU A 101 -1.97 0.13 -9.17
N LEU A 102 -2.35 -0.14 -7.91
CA LEU A 102 -3.73 0.04 -7.44
C LEU A 102 -4.21 1.50 -7.58
N LEU A 103 -3.30 2.48 -7.50
CA LEU A 103 -3.63 3.90 -7.66
C LEU A 103 -3.37 4.40 -9.09
N ILE A 104 -2.24 4.04 -9.69
CA ILE A 104 -1.84 4.54 -11.02
C ILE A 104 -2.81 4.06 -12.09
N VAL A 105 -3.20 2.77 -12.08
CA VAL A 105 -4.04 2.19 -13.13
C VAL A 105 -5.41 2.89 -13.22
N PRO A 106 -6.18 3.07 -12.13
CA PRO A 106 -7.43 3.82 -12.18
C PRO A 106 -7.26 5.27 -12.64
N LEU A 107 -6.22 5.97 -12.18
CA LEU A 107 -5.98 7.36 -12.58
C LEU A 107 -5.71 7.46 -14.10
N LEU A 108 -4.90 6.55 -14.64
CA LEU A 108 -4.60 6.53 -16.07
C LEU A 108 -5.79 6.09 -16.93
N ILE A 109 -6.71 5.28 -16.41
CA ILE A 109 -7.90 4.84 -17.15
C ILE A 109 -8.98 5.93 -17.16
N PHE A 110 -9.24 6.56 -16.02
CA PHE A 110 -10.40 7.43 -15.86
C PHE A 110 -10.12 8.91 -16.06
N LEU A 111 -8.93 9.38 -15.69
CA LEU A 111 -8.63 10.81 -15.62
C LEU A 111 -7.61 11.25 -16.66
N TYR A 112 -6.72 10.36 -17.10
CA TYR A 112 -5.66 10.72 -18.04
C TYR A 112 -6.20 10.81 -19.47
N ASP A 113 -5.97 11.95 -20.11
CA ASP A 113 -6.33 12.14 -21.51
C ASP A 113 -5.27 11.52 -22.41
N TRP A 114 -5.63 10.42 -23.07
CA TRP A 114 -4.77 9.72 -24.02
C TRP A 114 -4.76 10.36 -25.42
N ASN A 115 -5.61 11.36 -25.69
CA ASN A 115 -5.63 12.06 -26.96
C ASN A 115 -4.56 13.16 -26.99
N PRO A 116 -3.48 13.02 -27.79
CA PRO A 116 -2.38 13.98 -27.81
C PRO A 116 -2.80 15.38 -28.29
N VAL A 117 -3.91 15.48 -29.04
CA VAL A 117 -4.44 16.75 -29.54
C VAL A 117 -5.07 17.56 -28.42
N THR A 118 -5.75 16.90 -27.49
CA THR A 118 -6.51 17.55 -26.42
C THR A 118 -5.73 17.63 -25.10
N ALA A 119 -4.85 16.66 -24.86
CA ALA A 119 -4.03 16.49 -23.66
C ALA A 119 -3.18 17.71 -23.27
N ASN A 120 -2.78 18.54 -24.25
CA ASN A 120 -1.87 19.66 -24.04
C ASN A 120 -2.47 21.02 -24.44
N ILE A 121 -3.80 21.09 -24.63
CA ILE A 121 -4.44 22.37 -24.94
C ILE A 121 -4.26 23.29 -23.74
N ARG A 122 -3.64 24.45 -23.98
CA ARG A 122 -3.46 25.51 -22.99
C ARG A 122 -4.31 26.69 -23.39
N PRO A 123 -4.93 27.41 -22.44
CA PRO A 123 -5.63 28.64 -22.75
C PRO A 123 -4.64 29.65 -23.37
N GLU A 124 -5.04 30.28 -24.47
CA GLU A 124 -4.19 31.19 -25.26
C GLU A 124 -3.91 32.53 -24.56
N ASN A 125 -4.61 32.81 -23.47
CA ASN A 125 -4.67 34.12 -22.80
C ASN A 125 -4.39 34.00 -21.29
N ILE A 126 -3.29 33.32 -20.94
CA ILE A 126 -2.77 33.31 -19.55
C ILE A 126 -2.01 34.62 -19.32
N PRO A 127 -2.39 35.46 -18.34
CA PRO A 127 -1.67 36.66 -17.97
C PRO A 127 -0.21 36.34 -17.59
N ALA A 128 0.76 37.18 -17.98
CA ALA A 128 2.17 36.93 -17.70
C ALA A 128 2.52 36.98 -16.18
N ASP A 129 1.61 37.51 -15.37
CA ASP A 129 1.66 37.58 -13.91
C ASP A 129 1.00 36.37 -13.21
N GLU A 130 0.27 35.51 -13.94
CA GLU A 130 -0.26 34.26 -13.41
C GLU A 130 0.76 33.12 -13.57
N GLY A 131 0.91 32.30 -12.54
CA GLY A 131 1.84 31.18 -12.52
C GLY A 131 1.64 30.21 -13.70
N LYS A 132 2.68 29.44 -14.02
CA LYS A 132 2.66 28.45 -15.11
C LYS A 132 1.44 27.53 -14.98
N TYR A 133 0.53 27.59 -15.96
CA TYR A 133 -0.64 26.72 -16.03
C TYR A 133 -0.21 25.24 -16.06
N ILE A 134 -0.82 24.43 -15.19
CA ILE A 134 -0.62 22.98 -15.10
C ILE A 134 -1.80 22.32 -15.80
N THR A 135 -1.51 21.49 -16.81
CA THR A 135 -2.54 20.70 -17.51
C THR A 135 -3.03 19.55 -16.64
N ASP A 136 -4.24 19.03 -16.92
CA ASP A 136 -4.80 17.89 -16.18
C ASP A 136 -3.88 16.67 -16.22
N ASN A 137 -3.27 16.40 -17.38
CA ASN A 137 -2.31 15.31 -17.53
C ASN A 137 -1.03 15.52 -16.70
N GLU A 138 -0.47 16.73 -16.68
CA GLU A 138 0.67 17.07 -15.82
C GLU A 138 0.32 16.92 -14.33
N PHE A 139 -0.90 17.29 -13.95
CA PHE A 139 -1.40 17.13 -12.58
C PHE A 139 -1.52 15.65 -12.17
N ILE A 140 -2.11 14.81 -13.03
CA ILE A 140 -2.25 13.37 -12.78
C ILE A 140 -0.88 12.69 -12.66
N ILE A 141 0.06 13.03 -13.54
CA ILE A 141 1.44 12.52 -13.48
C ILE A 141 2.12 12.97 -12.18
N THR A 142 1.90 14.22 -11.76
CA THR A 142 2.44 14.75 -10.50
C THR A 142 1.89 13.98 -9.31
N ILE A 143 0.58 13.69 -9.26
CA ILE A 143 -0.03 12.87 -8.21
C ILE A 143 0.59 11.47 -8.18
N CYS A 144 0.77 10.83 -9.35
CA CYS A 144 1.38 9.51 -9.44
C CYS A 144 2.83 9.51 -8.92
N ALA A 145 3.61 10.54 -9.28
CA ALA A 145 5.00 10.70 -8.84
C ALA A 145 5.09 10.94 -7.33
N VAL A 146 4.25 11.82 -6.78
CA VAL A 146 4.18 12.07 -5.34
C VAL A 146 3.79 10.80 -4.59
N TRP A 147 2.76 10.08 -5.05
CA TRP A 147 2.31 8.86 -4.41
C TRP A 147 3.39 7.77 -4.40
N THR A 148 4.03 7.55 -5.55
CA THR A 148 5.11 6.56 -5.68
C THR A 148 6.32 6.91 -4.79
N ALA A 149 6.66 8.18 -4.61
CA ALA A 149 7.70 8.60 -3.69
C ALA A 149 7.28 8.38 -2.22
N LEU A 150 6.05 8.74 -1.87
CA LEU A 150 5.53 8.61 -0.50
C LEU A 150 5.47 7.17 -0.03
N LEU A 151 5.17 6.22 -0.91
CA LEU A 151 5.06 4.80 -0.59
C LEU A 151 6.39 4.15 -0.15
N ILE A 152 7.54 4.71 -0.53
CA ILE A 152 8.85 4.08 -0.30
C ILE A 152 9.11 3.85 1.19
N ILE A 153 8.95 4.89 2.01
CA ILE A 153 9.22 4.86 3.45
C ILE A 153 8.34 3.83 4.18
N PRO A 154 6.99 3.90 4.10
CA PRO A 154 6.13 2.98 4.85
C PRO A 154 6.30 1.53 4.41
N VAL A 155 6.48 1.28 3.11
CA VAL A 155 6.71 -0.08 2.58
C VAL A 155 8.03 -0.66 3.07
N MET A 156 9.10 0.13 3.11
CA MET A 156 10.40 -0.31 3.59
C MET A 156 10.39 -0.62 5.09
N ILE A 157 9.82 0.26 5.91
CA ILE A 157 9.73 0.09 7.37
C ILE A 157 8.92 -1.17 7.69
N THR A 158 7.71 -1.30 7.12
CA THR A 158 6.82 -2.42 7.41
C THR A 158 7.37 -3.75 6.92
N SER A 159 8.02 -3.79 5.75
CA SER A 159 8.65 -5.01 5.25
C SER A 159 9.82 -5.46 6.11
N TYR A 160 10.63 -4.51 6.58
CA TYR A 160 11.71 -4.79 7.53
C TYR A 160 11.19 -5.33 8.86
N LEU A 161 10.18 -4.68 9.44
CA LEU A 161 9.54 -5.11 10.69
C LEU A 161 8.87 -6.48 10.55
N THR A 162 8.20 -6.74 9.43
CA THR A 162 7.55 -8.02 9.12
C THR A 162 8.55 -9.17 9.17
N LYS A 163 9.73 -9.00 8.55
CA LYS A 163 10.79 -10.01 8.62
C LYS A 163 11.27 -10.21 10.06
N ARG A 164 11.54 -9.14 10.81
CA ARG A 164 12.03 -9.23 12.19
C ARG A 164 11.02 -9.96 13.10
N TRP A 165 9.73 -9.68 12.92
CA TRP A 165 8.69 -10.28 13.74
C TRP A 165 8.44 -11.76 13.40
N ILE A 166 8.45 -12.11 12.11
CA ILE A 166 8.32 -13.51 11.67
C ILE A 166 9.54 -14.34 12.09
N VAL A 167 10.76 -13.79 12.01
CA VAL A 167 11.99 -14.51 12.41
C VAL A 167 12.02 -14.77 13.92
N ASN A 168 11.67 -13.79 14.76
CA ASN A 168 11.68 -13.97 16.21
C ASN A 168 10.71 -15.06 16.69
N THR A 169 9.58 -15.26 15.99
CA THR A 169 8.61 -16.31 16.36
C THR A 169 9.12 -17.73 16.11
N LYS A 170 10.08 -17.92 15.19
CA LYS A 170 10.73 -19.23 14.99
C LYS A 170 11.66 -19.62 16.13
N ILE A 171 12.16 -18.65 16.91
CA ILE A 171 13.14 -18.90 17.99
C ILE A 171 12.44 -19.24 19.30
N THR A 172 11.25 -18.67 19.53
CA THR A 172 10.46 -18.91 20.75
C THR A 172 9.59 -20.16 20.73
N ASP A 173 9.37 -20.74 19.54
CA ASP A 173 8.59 -21.99 19.37
C ASP A 173 9.48 -23.26 19.30
N ASN A 174 10.80 -23.12 19.51
CA ASN A 174 11.78 -24.22 19.64
C ASN A 174 12.25 -24.34 21.09
#